data_AF-A0A7Y5BWY4-F1
#
_entry.id   AF-A0A7Y5BWY4-F1
#
_cell.length_a   1.000
_cell.length_b   1.000
_cell.length_c   1.000
_cell.angle_alpha   90.00
_cell.angle_beta   90.00
_cell.angle_gamma   90.00
#
_symmetry.space_group_name_H-M   'P 1'
#
loop_
_entity.id
_entity.type
_entity.pdbx_description
1 polymer ?
#
loop_
_entity_poly.entity_id
_entity_poly.type
_entity_poly.pdbx_seq_one_letter_code
_entity_poly.pdbx_strand_id
1 'polypeptide(L)'
;MLKDLYAKYRPQHEDFWHRRALEPEFSRTFRVNGCLVEMTSNHAGVLIVADLVAPQYSVAPPRPGAGFRLQIAVHAPPVDPGPPPEDLFPLIHYTGSGDWFNLHLGAWGTCFADLRAGFGVAILAPSLAARPVLVARHLINTLLTNFLTRNGFAMLHATGLVRVSSSMPSSSLSGVRTPNSRGFAKAKTAGRVLLLMAPHNSGKSTTALRLTLSRAFRLLTDSMVYLSETPDGLQLSGFPVGRGKLRRDSLPPFPELTPEQVRDETKFVLDLHQLDSTLVFDEAIVPDQIDLCLLKRNGQPKTFIQEATLDETWEAILLNSLHDDTPEVWAENLRLIEPLVNRARLFHLEIGTEGNGIVERILETCAEGSRSIGD
;
A
#
# COMPACT_ATOMS: atom_id res chain seq x y z
N MET A 1 -18.12 -23.42 40.26
CA MET A 1 -17.48 -23.15 41.56
C MET A 1 -16.13 -22.44 41.44
N LEU A 2 -15.05 -23.06 40.94
CA LEU A 2 -13.72 -22.40 40.88
C LEU A 2 -13.69 -21.16 39.96
N LYS A 3 -14.35 -21.21 38.80
CA LYS A 3 -14.48 -20.04 37.91
C LYS A 3 -15.25 -18.89 38.58
N ASP A 4 -16.30 -19.21 39.34
CA ASP A 4 -17.13 -18.22 40.03
C ASP A 4 -16.39 -17.59 41.22
N LEU A 5 -15.63 -18.39 41.97
CA LEU A 5 -14.75 -17.90 43.03
C LEU A 5 -13.64 -17.01 42.44
N TYR A 6 -12.99 -17.44 41.36
CA TYR A 6 -12.00 -16.61 40.67
C TYR A 6 -12.61 -15.27 40.24
N ALA A 7 -13.75 -15.28 39.54
CA ALA A 7 -14.43 -14.05 39.10
C ALA A 7 -14.79 -13.12 40.28
N LYS A 8 -15.26 -13.68 41.40
CA LYS A 8 -15.61 -12.93 42.62
C LYS A 8 -14.40 -12.23 43.25
N TYR A 9 -13.25 -12.90 43.32
CA TYR A 9 -12.05 -12.35 43.98
C TYR A 9 -11.09 -11.64 43.00
N ARG A 10 -11.26 -11.83 41.69
CA ARG A 10 -10.41 -11.24 40.64
C ARG A 10 -10.16 -9.73 40.83
N PRO A 11 -11.14 -8.88 41.18
CA PRO A 11 -10.87 -7.44 41.38
C PRO A 11 -9.92 -7.15 42.54
N GLN A 12 -9.88 -8.01 43.56
CA GLN A 12 -9.07 -7.83 44.78
C GLN A 12 -7.62 -8.30 44.63
N HIS A 13 -7.33 -9.13 43.63
CA HIS A 13 -5.97 -9.57 43.37
C HIS A 13 -5.11 -8.37 42.96
N GLU A 14 -3.83 -8.37 43.32
CA GLU A 14 -2.87 -7.40 42.82
C GLU A 14 -2.63 -7.59 41.31
N ASP A 15 -2.50 -6.52 40.53
CA ASP A 15 -2.08 -6.61 39.12
C ASP A 15 -0.56 -6.49 38.99
N PHE A 16 0.17 -7.39 39.64
CA PHE A 16 1.64 -7.29 39.78
C PHE A 16 2.38 -7.09 38.45
N TRP A 17 1.84 -7.64 37.35
CA TRP A 17 2.42 -7.54 36.00
C TRP A 17 1.64 -6.62 35.06
N HIS A 18 0.71 -5.82 35.58
CA HIS A 18 -0.20 -4.97 34.80
C HIS A 18 -1.02 -5.72 33.73
N ARG A 19 -1.18 -7.04 33.85
CA ARG A 19 -1.83 -7.87 32.83
C ARG A 19 -3.32 -7.54 32.68
N ARG A 20 -3.99 -7.16 33.77
CA ARG A 20 -5.40 -6.73 33.70
C ARG A 20 -5.51 -5.35 33.07
N ALA A 21 -4.62 -4.42 33.45
CA ALA A 21 -4.60 -3.08 32.85
C ALA A 21 -4.27 -3.07 31.34
N LEU A 22 -3.62 -4.12 30.84
CA LEU A 22 -3.27 -4.30 29.42
C LEU A 22 -4.21 -5.26 28.68
N GLU A 23 -5.26 -5.75 29.33
CA GLU A 23 -6.26 -6.61 28.69
C GLU A 23 -7.00 -5.80 27.61
N PRO A 24 -7.16 -6.33 26.38
CA PRO A 24 -7.90 -5.61 25.35
C PRO A 24 -9.38 -5.47 25.71
N GLU A 25 -9.87 -4.23 25.78
CA GLU A 25 -11.27 -3.91 26.07
C GLU A 25 -12.03 -3.45 24.82
N PHE A 26 -11.30 -2.94 23.84
CA PHE A 26 -11.83 -2.38 22.61
C PHE A 26 -11.39 -3.22 21.42
N SER A 27 -12.28 -3.37 20.44
CA SER A 27 -11.99 -4.07 19.18
C SER A 27 -12.53 -3.30 18.00
N ARG A 28 -11.84 -3.41 16.87
CA ARG A 28 -12.24 -2.85 15.60
C ARG A 28 -11.79 -3.75 14.47
N THR A 29 -12.67 -3.92 13.48
CA THR A 29 -12.36 -4.67 12.27
C THR A 29 -12.34 -3.76 11.05
N PHE A 30 -11.47 -4.06 10.09
CA PHE A 30 -11.40 -3.42 8.79
C PHE A 30 -10.82 -4.40 7.76
N ARG A 31 -10.69 -3.99 6.49
CA ARG A 31 -10.10 -4.82 5.45
C ARG A 31 -8.95 -4.11 4.75
N VAL A 32 -7.95 -4.89 4.35
CA VAL A 32 -6.87 -4.47 3.45
C VAL A 32 -6.69 -5.53 2.38
N ASN A 33 -6.79 -5.14 1.10
CA ASN A 33 -6.73 -6.07 -0.04
C ASN A 33 -7.57 -7.34 0.17
N GLY A 34 -8.80 -7.18 0.68
CA GLY A 34 -9.73 -8.28 0.92
C GLY A 34 -9.50 -9.09 2.22
N CYS A 35 -8.33 -8.98 2.85
CA CYS A 35 -8.00 -9.64 4.11
C CYS A 35 -8.70 -8.94 5.28
N LEU A 36 -9.29 -9.71 6.20
CA LEU A 36 -9.91 -9.15 7.40
C LEU A 36 -8.84 -8.83 8.44
N VAL A 37 -8.81 -7.61 8.95
CA VAL A 37 -7.93 -7.22 10.06
C VAL A 37 -8.79 -7.03 11.30
N GLU A 38 -8.48 -7.77 12.35
CA GLU A 38 -9.00 -7.56 13.69
C GLU A 38 -7.95 -6.82 14.52
N MET A 39 -8.28 -5.62 14.99
CA MET A 39 -7.40 -4.82 15.83
C MET A 39 -8.04 -4.64 17.21
N THR A 40 -7.31 -5.01 18.25
CA THR A 40 -7.76 -4.93 19.65
C THR A 40 -6.82 -4.07 20.49
N SER A 41 -7.36 -3.41 21.51
CA SER A 41 -6.56 -2.55 22.40
C SER A 41 -7.22 -2.34 23.76
N ASN A 42 -6.41 -2.02 24.78
CA ASN A 42 -6.88 -1.50 26.07
C ASN A 42 -7.18 0.02 26.03
N HIS A 43 -7.00 0.68 24.88
CA HIS A 43 -7.19 2.12 24.74
C HIS A 43 -7.95 2.48 23.45
N ALA A 44 -9.21 2.90 23.56
CA ALA A 44 -10.08 3.14 22.40
C ALA A 44 -9.49 4.09 21.34
N GLY A 45 -8.77 5.13 21.78
CA GLY A 45 -8.22 6.16 20.89
C GLY A 45 -7.24 5.64 19.83
N VAL A 46 -6.52 4.54 20.09
CA VAL A 46 -5.59 4.00 19.08
C VAL A 46 -6.31 3.28 17.95
N LEU A 47 -7.55 2.83 18.16
CA LEU A 47 -8.33 2.15 17.13
C LEU A 47 -8.80 3.09 16.01
N ILE A 48 -8.66 4.41 16.16
CA ILE A 48 -8.85 5.39 15.07
C ILE A 48 -7.87 5.11 13.92
N VAL A 49 -6.72 4.48 14.18
CA VAL A 49 -5.74 4.10 13.15
C VAL A 49 -6.36 3.24 12.04
N ALA A 50 -7.39 2.43 12.33
CA ALA A 50 -8.09 1.66 11.30
C ALA A 50 -8.69 2.56 10.21
N ASP A 51 -9.26 3.71 10.58
CA ASP A 51 -9.85 4.67 9.63
C ASP A 51 -8.81 5.36 8.76
N LEU A 52 -7.61 5.53 9.30
CA LEU A 52 -6.50 6.14 8.57
C LEU A 52 -5.88 5.14 7.60
N VAL A 53 -5.80 3.87 7.99
CA VAL A 53 -5.10 2.80 7.25
C VAL A 53 -5.98 2.21 6.15
N ALA A 54 -7.22 1.83 6.45
CA ALA A 54 -8.06 1.09 5.50
C ALA A 54 -8.20 1.77 4.13
N PRO A 55 -8.42 3.11 4.03
CA PRO A 55 -8.54 3.79 2.75
C PRO A 55 -7.24 3.85 1.92
N GLN A 56 -6.09 3.51 2.52
CA GLN A 56 -4.82 3.51 1.79
C GLN A 56 -4.62 2.24 0.96
N TYR A 57 -5.42 1.20 1.15
CA TYR A 57 -5.34 -0.06 0.42
C TYR A 57 -6.51 -0.18 -0.56
N SER A 58 -6.32 -0.88 -1.67
CA SER A 58 -7.41 -1.13 -2.60
C SER A 58 -8.52 -1.98 -1.96
N VAL A 59 -9.75 -1.66 -2.33
CA VAL A 59 -10.94 -2.46 -2.02
C VAL A 59 -10.90 -3.72 -2.89
N ALA A 60 -10.78 -4.88 -2.26
CA ALA A 60 -10.79 -6.16 -2.95
C ALA A 60 -11.87 -7.09 -2.39
N PRO A 61 -12.29 -8.11 -3.15
CA PRO A 61 -13.19 -9.16 -2.66
C PRO A 61 -12.64 -9.82 -1.39
N PRO A 62 -13.49 -10.28 -0.45
CA PRO A 62 -13.03 -10.99 0.72
C PRO A 62 -12.21 -12.24 0.34
N ARG A 63 -11.05 -12.39 0.97
CA ARG A 63 -10.22 -13.59 0.81
C ARG A 63 -10.51 -14.58 1.94
N PRO A 64 -10.94 -15.83 1.64
CA PRO A 64 -11.16 -16.85 2.66
C PRO A 64 -9.85 -17.18 3.40
N GLY A 65 -9.91 -17.38 4.72
CA GLY A 65 -8.78 -17.85 5.53
C GLY A 65 -7.64 -16.83 5.76
N ALA A 66 -7.61 -15.70 5.06
CA ALA A 66 -6.61 -14.65 5.23
C ALA A 66 -7.13 -13.57 6.19
N GLY A 67 -6.84 -13.74 7.47
CA GLY A 67 -7.14 -12.77 8.51
C GLY A 67 -5.89 -12.38 9.28
N PHE A 68 -5.78 -11.10 9.64
CA PHE A 68 -4.70 -10.59 10.48
C PHE A 68 -5.26 -10.15 11.83
N ARG A 69 -4.49 -10.39 12.88
CA ARG A 69 -4.83 -9.99 14.24
C ARG A 69 -3.74 -9.07 14.78
N LEU A 70 -4.15 -7.89 15.22
CA LEU A 70 -3.28 -6.87 15.79
C LEU A 70 -3.75 -6.56 17.21
N GLN A 71 -2.86 -6.70 18.18
CA GLN A 71 -3.12 -6.26 19.55
C GLN A 71 -2.22 -5.08 19.87
N ILE A 72 -2.80 -3.96 20.31
CA ILE A 72 -2.06 -2.77 20.71
C ILE A 72 -2.33 -2.49 22.18
N ALA A 73 -1.33 -2.68 23.02
CA ALA A 73 -1.37 -2.29 24.42
C ALA A 73 -0.77 -0.88 24.59
N VAL A 74 -1.52 0.02 25.22
CA VAL A 74 -1.00 1.33 25.63
C VAL A 74 -0.59 1.23 27.09
N HIS A 75 0.68 1.51 27.37
CA HIS A 75 1.28 1.37 28.68
C HIS A 75 2.21 2.54 28.97
N ALA A 76 2.04 3.18 30.12
CA ALA A 76 2.93 4.25 30.57
C ALA A 76 4.28 3.65 31.01
N PRO A 77 5.39 3.94 30.31
CA PRO A 77 6.70 3.45 30.73
C PRO A 77 7.13 4.10 32.06
N PRO A 78 8.08 3.50 32.80
CA PRO A 78 8.58 4.06 34.06
C PRO A 78 9.20 5.46 33.93
N VAL A 79 9.78 5.74 32.77
CA VAL A 79 10.34 7.05 32.39
C VAL A 79 9.53 7.55 31.21
N ASP A 80 8.90 8.72 31.36
CA ASP A 80 8.14 9.35 30.27
C ASP A 80 9.11 9.73 29.13
N PRO A 81 8.94 9.16 27.92
CA PRO A 81 9.78 9.50 26.78
C PRO A 81 9.47 10.89 26.20
N GLY A 82 8.43 11.58 26.69
CA GLY A 82 7.95 12.84 26.13
C GLY A 82 7.19 12.63 24.81
N PRO A 83 6.92 13.72 24.07
CA PRO A 83 6.25 13.62 22.77
C PRO A 83 7.16 12.98 21.71
N PRO A 84 6.64 12.11 20.83
CA PRO A 84 7.42 11.60 19.70
C PRO A 84 7.75 12.73 18.70
N PRO A 85 8.87 12.64 17.97
CA PRO A 85 9.14 13.55 16.86
C PRO A 85 8.11 13.39 15.74
N GLU A 86 7.97 14.43 14.91
CA GLU A 86 7.08 14.41 13.73
C GLU A 86 7.52 13.38 12.68
N ASP A 87 8.83 13.12 12.59
CA ASP A 87 9.39 12.04 11.78
C ASP A 87 10.03 10.99 12.70
N LEU A 88 9.35 9.85 12.84
CA LEU A 88 9.86 8.72 13.59
C LEU A 88 10.85 7.88 12.78
N PHE A 89 10.84 7.99 11.45
CA PHE A 89 11.54 7.05 10.57
C PHE A 89 13.04 6.87 10.91
N PRO A 90 13.82 7.92 11.22
CA PRO A 90 15.23 7.77 11.58
C PRO A 90 15.49 7.00 12.88
N LEU A 91 14.47 6.85 13.73
CA LEU A 91 14.56 6.19 15.04
C LEU A 91 14.01 4.75 15.01
N ILE A 92 13.49 4.31 13.87
CA ILE A 92 12.91 2.98 13.75
C ILE A 92 14.02 1.96 13.49
N HIS A 93 14.03 0.91 14.30
CA HIS A 93 14.90 -0.24 14.08
C HIS A 93 14.08 -1.49 13.80
N TYR A 94 14.47 -2.20 12.75
CA TYR A 94 13.86 -3.45 12.32
C TYR A 94 14.82 -4.59 12.64
N THR A 95 14.29 -5.68 13.21
CA THR A 95 15.01 -6.94 13.38
C THR A 95 14.07 -8.09 13.09
N GLY A 96 14.53 -9.17 12.49
CA GLY A 96 13.67 -10.29 12.12
C GLY A 96 14.33 -11.25 11.17
N SER A 97 13.68 -12.37 10.93
CA SER A 97 14.07 -13.36 9.93
C SER A 97 12.92 -14.32 9.68
N GLY A 98 12.57 -14.53 8.40
CA GLY A 98 11.56 -15.49 8.01
C GLY A 98 10.18 -15.16 8.57
N ASP A 99 9.68 -15.99 9.49
CA ASP A 99 8.30 -15.91 9.98
C ASP A 99 8.07 -14.89 11.08
N TRP A 100 9.09 -14.17 11.54
CA TRP A 100 8.92 -13.16 12.59
C TRP A 100 9.73 -11.90 12.36
N PHE A 101 9.21 -10.78 12.84
CA PHE A 101 9.98 -9.56 12.95
C PHE A 101 9.58 -8.74 14.18
N ASN A 102 10.48 -7.85 14.57
CA ASN A 102 10.33 -6.89 15.64
C ASN A 102 10.63 -5.48 15.12
N LEU A 103 9.78 -4.53 15.52
CA LEU A 103 9.88 -3.12 15.24
C LEU A 103 10.09 -2.35 16.54
N HIS A 104 11.20 -1.63 16.65
CA HIS A 104 11.44 -0.68 17.72
C HIS A 104 11.12 0.74 17.23
N LEU A 105 10.28 1.46 17.95
CA LEU A 105 9.84 2.83 17.67
C LEU A 105 10.52 3.81 18.63
N GLY A 106 11.82 3.62 18.87
CA GLY A 106 12.57 4.34 19.91
C GLY A 106 12.03 4.08 21.32
N ALA A 107 11.97 5.14 22.15
CA ALA A 107 11.48 5.05 23.52
C ALA A 107 9.94 4.99 23.63
N TRP A 108 9.22 5.12 22.51
CA TRP A 108 7.76 5.24 22.47
C TRP A 108 7.03 3.94 22.17
N GLY A 109 7.73 2.89 21.76
CA GLY A 109 7.07 1.60 21.57
C GLY A 109 7.92 0.52 20.94
N THR A 110 7.37 -0.68 20.98
CA THR A 110 7.92 -1.88 20.34
C THR A 110 6.78 -2.72 19.81
N CYS A 111 7.04 -3.50 18.77
CA CYS A 111 6.10 -4.46 18.24
C CYS A 111 6.82 -5.75 17.88
N PHE A 112 6.21 -6.87 18.22
CA PHE A 112 6.59 -8.18 17.73
C PHE A 112 5.49 -8.70 16.81
N ALA A 113 5.86 -9.37 15.73
CA ALA A 113 4.93 -9.98 14.81
C ALA A 113 5.38 -11.39 14.41
N ASP A 114 4.41 -12.31 14.44
CA ASP A 114 4.46 -13.61 13.79
C ASP A 114 3.75 -13.48 12.44
N LEU A 115 4.56 -13.38 11.39
CA LEU A 115 4.10 -13.15 10.02
C LEU A 115 3.31 -14.32 9.46
N ARG A 116 3.70 -15.55 9.83
CA ARG A 116 3.02 -16.78 9.39
C ARG A 116 1.66 -16.93 10.06
N ALA A 117 1.55 -16.58 11.33
CA ALA A 117 0.28 -16.58 12.04
C ALA A 117 -0.61 -15.36 11.71
N GLY A 118 -0.07 -14.37 10.98
CA GLY A 118 -0.75 -13.09 10.72
C GLY A 118 -1.06 -12.34 12.01
N PHE A 119 -0.20 -12.45 13.02
CA PHE A 119 -0.43 -11.90 14.36
C PHE A 119 0.65 -10.92 14.76
N GLY A 120 0.25 -9.75 15.25
CA GLY A 120 1.16 -8.74 15.76
C GLY A 120 0.70 -8.21 17.11
N VAL A 121 1.65 -7.98 18.01
CA VAL A 121 1.43 -7.30 19.29
C VAL A 121 2.35 -6.11 19.40
N ALA A 122 1.80 -4.95 19.74
CA ALA A 122 2.55 -3.71 19.95
C ALA A 122 2.30 -3.16 21.34
N ILE A 123 3.34 -2.62 21.96
CA ILE A 123 3.27 -1.87 23.21
C ILE A 123 3.66 -0.43 22.89
N LEU A 124 2.77 0.52 23.17
CA LEU A 124 2.96 1.94 22.89
C LEU A 124 2.92 2.77 24.17
N ALA A 125 3.80 3.76 24.26
CA ALA A 125 3.69 4.83 25.23
C ALA A 125 2.44 5.69 24.92
N PRO A 126 1.78 6.26 25.94
CA PRO A 126 0.58 7.09 25.74
C PRO A 126 0.78 8.24 24.75
N SER A 127 1.96 8.88 24.76
CA SER A 127 2.28 10.00 23.89
C SER A 127 2.31 9.64 22.40
N LEU A 128 2.72 8.41 22.05
CA LEU A 128 2.63 7.92 20.67
C LEU A 128 1.24 7.39 20.32
N ALA A 129 0.56 6.73 21.26
CA ALA A 129 -0.82 6.29 21.06
C ALA A 129 -1.78 7.46 20.78
N ALA A 130 -1.49 8.64 21.34
CA ALA A 130 -2.21 9.90 21.07
C ALA A 130 -1.92 10.51 19.67
N ARG A 131 -1.00 9.93 18.89
CA ARG A 131 -0.60 10.39 17.55
C ARG A 131 -0.95 9.34 16.49
N PRO A 132 -2.25 9.10 16.19
CA PRO A 132 -2.68 7.99 15.35
C PRO A 132 -2.12 8.02 13.92
N VAL A 133 -1.82 9.21 13.37
CA VAL A 133 -1.19 9.33 12.05
C VAL A 133 0.22 8.70 12.04
N LEU A 134 1.01 8.89 13.10
CA LEU A 134 2.34 8.30 13.23
C LEU A 134 2.24 6.78 13.40
N VAL A 135 1.31 6.31 14.24
CA VAL A 135 1.05 4.88 14.45
C VAL A 135 0.61 4.20 13.14
N ALA A 136 -0.31 4.81 12.40
CA ALA A 136 -0.75 4.33 11.09
C ALA A 136 0.43 4.18 10.12
N ARG A 137 1.23 5.26 9.98
CA ARG A 137 2.31 5.37 9.00
C ARG A 137 3.47 4.41 9.28
N HIS A 138 3.93 4.35 10.53
CA HIS A 138 5.20 3.72 10.87
C HIS A 138 5.06 2.33 11.46
N LEU A 139 3.94 2.02 12.12
CA LEU A 139 3.70 0.71 12.73
C LEU A 139 2.73 -0.12 11.89
N ILE A 140 1.49 0.35 11.73
CA ILE A 140 0.41 -0.49 11.21
C ILE A 140 0.59 -0.79 9.72
N ASN A 141 0.89 0.21 8.89
CA ASN A 141 1.18 -0.02 7.47
C ASN A 141 2.39 -0.96 7.27
N THR A 142 3.40 -0.87 8.14
CA THR A 142 4.57 -1.76 8.10
C THR A 142 4.16 -3.20 8.41
N LEU A 143 3.39 -3.43 9.49
CA LEU A 143 2.87 -4.76 9.84
C LEU A 143 2.02 -5.36 8.74
N LEU A 144 1.05 -4.58 8.22
CA LEU A 144 0.14 -5.06 7.19
C LEU A 144 0.85 -5.38 5.87
N THR A 145 1.85 -4.58 5.49
CA THR A 145 2.68 -4.86 4.31
C THR A 145 3.41 -6.21 4.47
N ASN A 146 4.03 -6.46 5.62
CA ASN A 146 4.72 -7.73 5.86
C ASN A 146 3.75 -8.92 5.97
N PHE A 147 2.58 -8.72 6.58
CA PHE A 147 1.55 -9.76 6.62
C PHE A 147 1.03 -10.11 5.24
N LEU A 148 0.74 -9.10 4.39
CA LEU A 148 0.31 -9.35 3.02
C LEU A 148 1.36 -10.17 2.27
N THR A 149 2.62 -9.73 2.29
CA THR A 149 3.69 -10.43 1.57
C THR A 149 3.90 -11.86 2.06
N ARG A 150 3.81 -12.10 3.38
CA ARG A 150 3.93 -13.46 3.91
C ARG A 150 2.71 -14.34 3.63
N ASN A 151 1.53 -13.75 3.40
CA ASN A 151 0.27 -14.47 3.27
C ASN A 151 -0.26 -14.48 1.82
N GLY A 152 0.64 -14.76 0.87
CA GLY A 152 0.27 -15.06 -0.52
C GLY A 152 -0.11 -13.83 -1.34
N PHE A 153 0.53 -12.69 -1.04
CA PHE A 153 0.62 -11.57 -1.97
C PHE A 153 2.06 -11.40 -2.41
N ALA A 154 2.25 -11.12 -3.69
CA ALA A 154 3.49 -10.54 -4.17
C ALA A 154 3.42 -9.01 -4.11
N MET A 155 4.57 -8.36 -4.06
CA MET A 155 4.68 -6.92 -4.07
C MET A 155 5.67 -6.47 -5.14
N LEU A 156 5.17 -5.63 -6.05
CA LEU A 156 5.95 -4.97 -7.08
C LEU A 156 6.08 -3.48 -6.75
N HIS A 157 7.31 -2.97 -6.71
CA HIS A 157 7.58 -1.54 -6.50
C HIS A 157 7.36 -0.74 -7.80
N ALA A 158 6.09 -0.53 -8.12
CA ALA A 158 5.64 0.16 -9.32
C ALA A 158 4.52 1.16 -8.99
N THR A 159 4.38 2.15 -9.85
CA THR A 159 3.18 3.00 -9.89
C THR A 159 2.19 2.36 -10.87
N GLY A 160 0.98 2.09 -10.40
CA GLY A 160 -0.08 1.46 -11.17
C GLY A 160 -1.13 2.47 -11.64
N LEU A 161 -1.53 2.38 -12.90
CA LEU A 161 -2.53 3.23 -13.54
C LEU A 161 -3.53 2.35 -14.31
N VAL A 162 -4.83 2.65 -14.19
CA VAL A 162 -5.89 1.95 -14.93
C VAL A 162 -6.40 2.85 -16.05
N ARG A 163 -6.36 2.37 -17.29
CA ARG A 163 -6.85 3.13 -18.45
C ARG A 163 -8.36 3.32 -18.35
N VAL A 164 -8.82 4.55 -18.57
CA VAL A 164 -10.25 4.85 -18.67
C VAL A 164 -10.75 4.36 -20.02
N SER A 165 -11.66 3.38 -20.02
CA SER A 165 -12.35 2.95 -21.23
C SER A 165 -13.60 3.79 -21.43
N SER A 166 -13.87 4.22 -22.67
CA SER A 166 -15.12 4.91 -23.05
C SER A 166 -16.38 4.07 -22.78
N SER A 167 -16.21 2.75 -22.64
CA SER A 167 -17.29 1.81 -22.31
C SER A 167 -17.51 1.58 -20.81
N MET A 168 -16.72 2.20 -19.91
CA MET A 168 -16.99 2.08 -18.47
C MET A 168 -18.17 2.98 -18.09
N PRO A 169 -19.31 2.42 -17.63
CA PRO A 169 -20.46 3.23 -17.25
C PRO A 169 -20.11 4.15 -16.08
N SER A 170 -20.43 5.44 -16.22
CA SER A 170 -20.22 6.48 -15.19
C SER A 170 -21.08 6.26 -13.94
N SER A 171 -22.08 5.37 -13.99
CA SER A 171 -23.06 5.19 -12.93
C SER A 171 -22.59 4.41 -11.71
N SER A 172 -21.35 3.91 -11.66
CA SER A 172 -20.75 3.35 -10.44
C SER A 172 -20.06 4.41 -9.55
N LEU A 173 -20.16 5.71 -9.90
CA LEU A 173 -19.36 6.79 -9.32
C LEU A 173 -19.99 7.53 -8.11
N SER A 174 -21.19 7.16 -7.64
CA SER A 174 -21.90 7.92 -6.58
C SER A 174 -22.26 7.11 -5.32
N GLY A 175 -21.68 5.92 -5.14
CA GLY A 175 -21.81 5.18 -3.89
C GLY A 175 -21.10 5.92 -2.75
N VAL A 176 -21.80 6.80 -2.05
CA VAL A 176 -21.38 7.36 -0.76
C VAL A 176 -20.88 6.21 0.10
N ARG A 177 -19.58 6.21 0.40
CA ARG A 177 -18.90 5.23 1.25
C ARG A 177 -19.64 5.19 2.59
N THR A 178 -20.51 4.21 2.79
CA THR A 178 -20.96 3.84 4.13
C THR A 178 -20.08 2.69 4.59
N PRO A 179 -19.38 2.81 5.73
CA PRO A 179 -18.45 1.77 6.20
C PRO A 179 -19.12 0.42 6.54
N ASN A 180 -20.44 0.28 6.35
CA ASN A 180 -21.23 -0.87 6.75
C ASN A 180 -22.08 -1.53 5.63
N SER A 181 -21.96 -1.11 4.36
CA SER A 181 -22.69 -1.79 3.28
C SER A 181 -22.05 -3.15 2.95
N ARG A 182 -22.71 -4.23 3.37
CA ARG A 182 -22.30 -5.64 3.17
C ARG A 182 -22.43 -6.14 1.71
N GLY A 183 -22.31 -5.25 0.73
CA GLY A 183 -22.27 -5.63 -0.68
C GLY A 183 -20.86 -6.07 -1.03
N PHE A 184 -20.65 -7.38 -1.19
CA PHE A 184 -19.35 -7.90 -1.62
C PHE A 184 -19.11 -7.51 -3.08
N ALA A 185 -18.18 -6.57 -3.31
CA ALA A 185 -17.73 -6.24 -4.65
C ALA A 185 -17.00 -7.46 -5.23
N LYS A 186 -17.44 -7.94 -6.39
CA LYS A 186 -16.59 -8.77 -7.25
C LYS A 186 -15.46 -7.90 -7.77
N ALA A 187 -14.28 -8.49 -7.99
CA ALA A 187 -13.21 -7.80 -8.67
C ALA A 187 -13.73 -7.34 -10.03
N LYS A 188 -13.46 -6.09 -10.39
CA LYS A 188 -13.88 -5.58 -11.69
C LYS A 188 -13.00 -6.25 -12.75
N THR A 189 -13.58 -7.17 -13.50
CA THR A 189 -12.97 -7.72 -14.72
C THR A 189 -13.07 -6.67 -15.82
N ALA A 190 -12.04 -6.58 -16.65
CA ALA A 190 -11.88 -5.66 -17.77
C ALA A 190 -11.26 -4.30 -17.43
N GLY A 191 -9.98 -4.20 -17.76
CA GLY A 191 -9.25 -2.96 -17.85
C GLY A 191 -7.82 -3.21 -18.32
N ARG A 192 -7.24 -2.15 -18.88
CA ARG A 192 -5.83 -2.12 -19.21
C ARG A 192 -5.08 -1.42 -18.09
N VAL A 193 -4.01 -2.05 -17.61
CA VAL A 193 -3.16 -1.49 -16.56
C VAL A 193 -1.82 -1.09 -17.15
N LEU A 194 -1.35 0.10 -16.77
CA LEU A 194 0.00 0.59 -17.02
C LEU A 194 0.77 0.57 -15.69
N LEU A 195 1.89 -0.13 -15.67
CA LEU A 195 2.81 -0.22 -14.55
C LEU A 195 4.08 0.55 -14.89
N LEU A 196 4.41 1.55 -14.08
CA LEU A 196 5.64 2.32 -14.21
C LEU A 196 6.63 1.85 -13.15
N MET A 197 7.72 1.22 -13.58
CA MET A 197 8.82 0.80 -12.72
C MET A 197 10.01 1.71 -12.91
N ALA A 198 10.56 2.22 -11.82
CA ALA A 198 11.73 3.07 -11.90
C ALA A 198 12.41 3.23 -10.54
N PRO A 199 13.73 3.49 -10.54
CA PRO A 199 14.46 3.94 -9.37
C PRO A 199 13.84 5.21 -8.77
N HIS A 200 14.22 5.52 -7.53
CA HIS A 200 13.81 6.77 -6.90
C HIS A 200 14.25 7.98 -7.74
N ASN A 201 13.42 9.03 -7.74
CA ASN A 201 13.66 10.33 -8.39
C ASN A 201 13.74 10.32 -9.93
N SER A 202 13.39 9.20 -10.55
CA SER A 202 13.20 9.06 -12.00
C SER A 202 12.02 9.85 -12.58
N GLY A 203 11.10 10.36 -11.75
CA GLY A 203 9.88 11.06 -12.20
C GLY A 203 8.63 10.19 -12.34
N LYS A 204 8.67 8.95 -11.83
CA LYS A 204 7.54 8.01 -11.80
C LYS A 204 6.21 8.64 -11.35
N SER A 205 6.17 9.23 -10.15
CA SER A 205 4.98 9.89 -9.61
C SER A 205 4.50 11.08 -10.44
N THR A 206 5.43 11.87 -10.97
CA THR A 206 5.12 13.02 -11.83
C THR A 206 4.49 12.58 -13.14
N THR A 207 5.03 11.52 -13.77
CA THR A 207 4.47 10.94 -15.00
C THR A 207 3.07 10.37 -14.76
N ALA A 208 2.89 9.63 -13.67
CA ALA A 208 1.59 9.07 -13.32
C ALA A 208 0.53 10.14 -13.05
N LEU A 209 0.92 11.23 -12.38
CA LEU A 209 0.04 12.37 -12.15
C LEU A 209 -0.38 13.03 -13.48
N ARG A 210 0.54 13.25 -14.41
CA ARG A 210 0.22 13.83 -15.74
C ARG A 210 -0.78 12.97 -16.52
N LEU A 211 -0.58 11.65 -16.51
CA LEU A 211 -1.49 10.69 -17.14
C LEU A 211 -2.87 10.64 -16.47
N THR A 212 -2.91 10.87 -15.17
CA THR A 212 -4.15 10.91 -14.39
C THR A 212 -4.92 12.20 -14.67
N LEU A 213 -4.23 13.36 -14.66
CA LEU A 213 -4.83 14.66 -14.94
C LEU A 213 -5.33 14.81 -16.38
N SER A 214 -4.72 14.10 -17.35
CA SER A 214 -5.24 14.04 -18.73
C SER A 214 -6.53 13.24 -18.87
N ARG A 215 -7.03 12.63 -17.77
CA ARG A 215 -8.23 11.78 -17.71
C ARG A 215 -8.13 10.50 -18.53
N ALA A 216 -6.97 10.20 -19.10
CA ALA A 216 -6.78 8.97 -19.85
C ALA A 216 -6.56 7.76 -18.91
N PHE A 217 -6.06 8.02 -17.71
CA PHE A 217 -5.84 7.00 -16.68
C PHE A 217 -6.40 7.44 -15.33
N ARG A 218 -6.64 6.46 -14.47
CA ARG A 218 -6.90 6.64 -13.03
C ARG A 218 -5.75 6.02 -12.24
N LEU A 219 -5.33 6.67 -11.17
CA LEU A 219 -4.26 6.17 -10.31
C LEU A 219 -4.75 5.00 -9.46
N LEU A 220 -4.15 3.82 -9.62
CA LEU A 220 -4.32 2.69 -8.69
C LEU A 220 -3.45 2.92 -7.45
N THR A 221 -2.17 3.22 -7.66
CA THR A 221 -1.20 3.47 -6.59
C THR A 221 0.06 4.13 -7.11
N ASP A 222 0.76 4.90 -6.27
CA ASP A 222 2.04 5.54 -6.61
C ASP A 222 3.29 4.83 -6.04
N SER A 223 3.14 3.69 -5.38
CA SER A 223 4.28 3.04 -4.72
C SER A 223 4.30 1.52 -4.85
N MET A 224 3.29 0.82 -4.35
CA MET A 224 3.31 -0.63 -4.26
C MET A 224 2.08 -1.22 -4.92
N VAL A 225 2.33 -2.06 -5.92
CA VAL A 225 1.29 -2.90 -6.53
C VAL A 225 1.41 -4.27 -5.90
N TYR A 226 0.35 -4.71 -5.23
CA TYR A 226 0.21 -6.06 -4.71
C TYR A 226 -0.44 -6.96 -5.74
N LEU A 227 0.09 -8.18 -5.88
CA LEU A 227 -0.44 -9.21 -6.76
C LEU A 227 -0.96 -10.38 -5.94
N SER A 228 -2.08 -10.94 -6.34
CA SER A 228 -2.60 -12.19 -5.77
C SER A 228 -3.35 -13.01 -6.80
N GLU A 229 -3.29 -14.33 -6.67
CA GLU A 229 -4.09 -15.24 -7.49
C GLU A 229 -5.55 -15.28 -6.98
N THR A 230 -6.48 -15.22 -7.92
CA THR A 230 -7.92 -15.37 -7.70
C THR A 230 -8.50 -16.36 -8.70
N PRO A 231 -9.71 -16.88 -8.50
CA PRO A 231 -10.37 -17.73 -9.50
C PRO A 231 -10.53 -17.05 -10.87
N ASP A 232 -10.61 -15.71 -10.91
CA ASP A 232 -10.77 -14.92 -12.13
C ASP A 232 -9.42 -14.58 -12.79
N GLY A 233 -8.29 -14.91 -12.15
CA GLY A 233 -6.93 -14.65 -12.63
C GLY A 233 -6.07 -13.85 -11.66
N LEU A 234 -4.99 -13.29 -12.18
CA LEU A 234 -4.05 -12.48 -11.40
C LEU A 234 -4.64 -11.10 -11.09
N GLN A 235 -4.94 -10.86 -9.82
CA GLN A 235 -5.48 -9.59 -9.32
C GLN A 235 -4.37 -8.65 -8.89
N LEU A 236 -4.51 -7.38 -9.26
CA LEU A 236 -3.66 -6.26 -8.85
C LEU A 236 -4.42 -5.38 -7.86
N SER A 237 -3.73 -4.93 -6.81
CA SER A 237 -4.21 -3.99 -5.80
C SER A 237 -3.12 -2.98 -5.46
N GLY A 238 -3.47 -1.84 -4.89
CA GLY A 238 -2.56 -0.71 -4.68
C GLY A 238 -2.34 -0.35 -3.21
N PHE A 239 -1.16 0.20 -2.91
CA PHE A 239 -0.85 0.89 -1.66
C PHE A 239 0.32 1.89 -1.81
N PRO A 240 0.21 3.13 -1.31
CA PRO A 240 -1.03 3.79 -0.90
C PRO A 240 -1.90 4.12 -2.13
N VAL A 241 -3.21 4.03 -1.97
CA VAL A 241 -4.22 4.42 -2.98
C VAL A 241 -4.47 5.93 -2.92
N GLY A 242 -4.56 6.58 -4.09
CA GLY A 242 -4.87 8.00 -4.25
C GLY A 242 -3.83 9.00 -3.75
N ARG A 243 -2.75 8.53 -3.12
CA ARG A 243 -1.71 9.38 -2.55
C ARG A 243 -0.46 9.39 -3.45
N GLY A 244 -0.09 10.56 -3.94
CA GLY A 244 1.15 10.78 -4.70
C GLY A 244 2.20 11.53 -3.88
N LYS A 245 3.48 11.20 -4.08
CA LYS A 245 4.62 11.93 -3.48
C LYS A 245 5.41 12.67 -4.55
N LEU A 246 5.26 13.98 -4.60
CA LEU A 246 5.82 14.84 -5.65
C LEU A 246 7.07 15.57 -5.17
N ARG A 247 8.01 15.82 -6.08
CA ARG A 247 9.11 16.75 -5.85
C ARG A 247 8.62 18.19 -6.04
N ARG A 248 9.27 19.15 -5.38
CA ARG A 248 8.91 20.58 -5.47
C ARG A 248 8.89 21.11 -6.91
N ASP A 249 9.83 20.65 -7.73
CA ASP A 249 9.98 21.03 -9.14
C ASP A 249 8.92 20.39 -10.06
N SER A 250 8.18 19.42 -9.55
CA SER A 250 7.17 18.66 -10.28
C SER A 250 5.75 19.14 -9.95
N LEU A 251 5.60 20.26 -9.24
CA LEU A 251 4.33 20.81 -8.81
C LEU A 251 3.76 21.77 -9.88
N PRO A 252 2.61 21.43 -10.51
CA PRO A 252 1.65 22.42 -10.98
C PRO A 252 1.27 23.40 -9.86
N PRO A 253 0.53 24.49 -10.15
CA PRO A 253 -0.07 25.33 -9.11
C PRO A 253 -1.22 24.57 -8.42
N PHE A 254 -0.88 23.57 -7.62
CA PHE A 254 -1.81 22.89 -6.74
C PHE A 254 -2.00 23.70 -5.46
N PRO A 255 -3.16 23.59 -4.79
CA PRO A 255 -3.37 24.15 -3.46
C PRO A 255 -2.36 23.61 -2.45
N GLU A 256 -2.31 24.23 -1.27
CA GLU A 256 -1.36 23.98 -0.18
C GLU A 256 -1.01 22.48 0.01
N LEU A 257 0.17 22.08 -0.46
CA LEU A 257 0.66 20.71 -0.31
C LEU A 257 1.43 20.56 1.00
N THR A 258 1.20 19.45 1.70
CA THR A 258 1.91 19.16 2.95
C THR A 258 3.32 18.61 2.64
N PRO A 259 4.40 19.22 3.17
CA PRO A 259 5.73 18.67 3.05
C PRO A 259 5.88 17.39 3.89
N GLU A 260 6.61 16.41 3.37
CA GLU A 260 6.97 15.17 4.05
C GLU A 260 8.43 14.85 3.74
N GLN A 261 9.22 14.57 4.78
CA GLN A 261 10.58 14.07 4.59
C GLN A 261 10.55 12.63 4.12
N VAL A 262 11.28 12.34 3.05
CA VAL A 262 11.43 11.01 2.49
C VAL A 262 12.92 10.78 2.25
N ARG A 263 13.58 10.14 3.22
CA ARG A 263 15.05 10.05 3.29
C ARG A 263 15.64 11.46 3.35
N ASP A 264 16.57 11.80 2.45
CA ASP A 264 17.28 13.08 2.41
C ASP A 264 16.56 14.15 1.55
N GLU A 265 15.29 13.94 1.21
CA GLU A 265 14.51 14.85 0.35
C GLU A 265 13.15 15.23 0.93
N THR A 266 12.82 16.52 0.86
CA THR A 266 11.45 17.01 1.09
C THR A 266 10.59 16.71 -0.14
N LYS A 267 9.59 15.84 0.03
CA LYS A 267 8.52 15.60 -0.95
C LYS A 267 7.24 16.28 -0.49
N PHE A 268 6.32 16.46 -1.43
CA PHE A 268 5.02 17.07 -1.19
C PHE A 268 3.95 16.01 -1.43
N VAL A 269 3.10 15.83 -0.44
CA VAL A 269 2.03 14.83 -0.49
C VAL A 269 0.82 15.46 -1.18
N LEU A 270 0.33 14.78 -2.22
CA LEU A 270 -0.93 15.10 -2.88
C LEU A 270 -1.90 13.94 -2.65
N ASP A 271 -3.09 14.25 -2.12
CA ASP A 271 -4.21 13.30 -2.04
C ASP A 271 -5.19 13.60 -3.17
N LEU A 272 -5.21 12.73 -4.18
CA LEU A 272 -6.06 12.89 -5.35
C LEU A 272 -7.55 12.77 -5.01
N HIS A 273 -7.93 12.13 -3.90
CA HIS A 273 -9.35 12.10 -3.49
C HIS A 273 -9.86 13.49 -3.14
N GLN A 274 -8.99 14.34 -2.56
CA GLN A 274 -9.34 15.72 -2.19
C GLN A 274 -9.39 16.64 -3.42
N LEU A 275 -8.60 16.33 -4.45
CA LEU A 275 -8.65 17.05 -5.71
C LEU A 275 -9.88 16.64 -6.54
N ASP A 276 -10.01 15.35 -6.85
CA ASP A 276 -11.12 14.76 -7.57
C ASP A 276 -11.05 13.21 -7.45
N SER A 277 -11.98 12.64 -6.68
CA SER A 277 -12.06 11.18 -6.47
C SER A 277 -12.18 10.33 -7.74
N THR A 278 -12.64 10.91 -8.87
CA THR A 278 -12.70 10.18 -10.14
C THR A 278 -11.31 9.91 -10.75
N LEU A 279 -10.28 10.60 -10.27
CA LEU A 279 -8.88 10.41 -10.66
C LEU A 279 -8.25 9.15 -10.05
N VAL A 280 -8.86 8.56 -9.04
CA VAL A 280 -8.32 7.40 -8.31
C VAL A 280 -9.10 6.15 -8.66
N PHE A 281 -8.43 5.01 -8.80
CA PHE A 281 -9.04 3.69 -8.94
C PHE A 281 -8.85 2.91 -7.64
N ASP A 282 -9.86 2.95 -6.76
CA ASP A 282 -9.77 2.38 -5.41
C ASP A 282 -9.92 0.86 -5.35
N GLU A 283 -10.40 0.23 -6.42
CA GLU A 283 -10.72 -1.19 -6.43
C GLU A 283 -9.52 -2.03 -6.86
N ALA A 284 -9.48 -3.28 -6.41
CA ALA A 284 -8.60 -4.28 -7.00
C ALA A 284 -9.11 -4.66 -8.40
N ILE A 285 -8.19 -4.94 -9.31
CA ILE A 285 -8.49 -5.20 -10.73
C ILE A 285 -7.84 -6.50 -11.20
N VAL A 286 -8.56 -7.25 -12.03
CA VAL A 286 -7.97 -8.34 -12.82
C VAL A 286 -7.81 -7.79 -14.25
N PRO A 287 -6.59 -7.41 -14.66
CA PRO A 287 -6.38 -6.78 -15.96
C PRO A 287 -6.43 -7.79 -17.10
N ASP A 288 -7.04 -7.36 -18.21
CA ASP A 288 -7.02 -8.10 -19.47
C ASP A 288 -5.72 -7.83 -20.24
N GLN A 289 -5.18 -6.61 -20.07
CA GLN A 289 -3.96 -6.14 -20.73
C GLN A 289 -3.08 -5.43 -19.70
N ILE A 290 -1.77 -5.71 -19.77
CA ILE A 290 -0.76 -5.12 -18.89
C ILE A 290 0.33 -4.53 -19.77
N ASP A 291 0.65 -3.26 -19.53
CA ASP A 291 1.86 -2.61 -20.04
C ASP A 291 2.79 -2.38 -18.86
N LEU A 292 4.03 -2.87 -18.95
CA LEU A 292 5.07 -2.63 -17.96
C LEU A 292 6.15 -1.77 -18.59
N CYS A 293 6.37 -0.59 -18.04
CA CYS A 293 7.35 0.36 -18.51
C CYS A 293 8.49 0.54 -17.50
N LEU A 294 9.72 0.28 -17.95
CA LEU A 294 10.95 0.66 -17.27
C LEU A 294 11.23 2.13 -17.56
N LEU A 295 10.90 2.99 -16.59
CA LEU A 295 10.95 4.45 -16.75
C LEU A 295 12.31 5.02 -16.34
N LYS A 296 12.89 5.83 -17.22
CA LYS A 296 14.09 6.63 -16.95
C LYS A 296 13.98 8.02 -17.61
N ARG A 297 14.80 8.98 -17.15
CA ARG A 297 14.93 10.31 -17.78
C ARG A 297 16.04 10.26 -18.82
N ASN A 298 15.85 10.91 -19.96
CA ASN A 298 16.90 11.03 -20.99
C ASN A 298 17.50 12.44 -21.10
N GLY A 299 16.91 13.45 -20.44
CA GLY A 299 17.35 14.84 -20.49
C GLY A 299 17.11 15.57 -21.83
N GLN A 300 16.53 14.88 -22.81
CA GLN A 300 16.16 15.44 -24.12
C GLN A 300 14.74 15.99 -24.09
N PRO A 301 14.34 16.87 -25.04
CA PRO A 301 12.96 17.35 -25.13
C PRO A 301 11.94 16.23 -25.37
N LYS A 302 12.29 15.28 -26.24
CA LYS A 302 11.39 14.23 -26.71
C LYS A 302 11.33 13.04 -25.76
N THR A 303 10.13 12.46 -25.66
CA THR A 303 9.88 11.19 -24.98
C THR A 303 9.97 10.04 -25.97
N PHE A 304 10.66 8.96 -25.61
CA PHE A 304 10.82 7.77 -26.44
C PHE A 304 10.23 6.55 -25.73
N ILE A 305 9.67 5.64 -26.54
CA ILE A 305 9.22 4.33 -26.10
C ILE A 305 9.78 3.31 -27.08
N GLN A 306 10.39 2.28 -26.54
CA GLN A 306 10.88 1.11 -27.28
C GLN A 306 10.57 -0.15 -26.48
N GLU A 307 10.56 -1.30 -27.12
CA GLU A 307 10.36 -2.58 -26.43
C GLU A 307 11.52 -2.84 -25.46
N ALA A 308 11.19 -3.40 -24.30
CA ALA A 308 12.15 -3.94 -23.36
C ALA A 308 12.21 -5.46 -23.53
N THR A 309 13.39 -6.02 -23.29
CA THR A 309 13.54 -7.48 -23.23
C THR A 309 13.00 -8.02 -21.90
N LEU A 310 12.74 -9.33 -21.89
CA LEU A 310 12.36 -10.04 -20.68
C LEU A 310 13.47 -9.97 -19.61
N ASP A 311 14.72 -10.13 -20.03
CA ASP A 311 15.89 -10.12 -19.14
C ASP A 311 16.09 -8.74 -18.46
N GLU A 312 16.02 -7.65 -19.22
CA GLU A 312 16.10 -6.28 -18.68
C GLU A 312 14.97 -6.00 -17.68
N THR A 313 13.78 -6.54 -17.95
CA THR A 313 12.61 -6.38 -17.07
C THR A 313 12.82 -7.12 -15.76
N TRP A 314 13.31 -8.37 -15.81
CA TRP A 314 13.62 -9.13 -14.61
C TRP A 314 14.74 -8.51 -13.79
N GLU A 315 15.82 -8.04 -14.44
CA GLU A 315 16.89 -7.31 -13.76
C GLU A 315 16.32 -6.10 -13.01
N ALA A 316 15.47 -5.31 -13.67
CA ALA A 316 14.84 -4.16 -13.04
C ALA A 316 13.92 -4.55 -11.86
N ILE A 317 13.16 -5.65 -11.98
CA ILE A 317 12.33 -6.18 -10.89
C ILE A 317 13.19 -6.58 -9.70
N LEU A 318 14.22 -7.39 -9.92
CA LEU A 318 15.12 -7.86 -8.87
C LEU A 318 15.80 -6.69 -8.14
N LEU A 319 16.28 -5.68 -8.89
CA LEU A 319 16.96 -4.52 -8.31
C LEU A 319 16.04 -3.54 -7.57
N ASN A 320 14.75 -3.49 -7.91
CA ASN A 320 13.80 -2.53 -7.31
C ASN A 320 12.89 -3.16 -6.25
N SER A 321 13.08 -4.43 -5.95
CA SER A 321 12.23 -5.14 -5.00
C SER A 321 12.55 -4.75 -3.56
N LEU A 322 11.50 -4.40 -2.82
CA LEU A 322 11.63 -3.83 -1.47
C LEU A 322 11.52 -4.88 -0.36
N HIS A 323 11.27 -6.15 -0.71
CA HIS A 323 11.06 -7.22 0.27
C HIS A 323 11.95 -8.42 -0.06
N ASP A 324 13.21 -8.32 0.35
CA ASP A 324 14.15 -9.43 0.38
C ASP A 324 14.27 -9.89 1.85
N ASP A 325 13.89 -11.13 2.13
CA ASP A 325 13.92 -11.73 3.47
C ASP A 325 14.63 -13.09 3.42
N THR A 326 13.91 -14.12 2.99
CA THR A 326 14.45 -15.47 2.80
C THR A 326 14.30 -15.88 1.34
N PRO A 327 15.17 -16.77 0.81
CA PRO A 327 15.03 -17.30 -0.55
C PRO A 327 13.64 -17.87 -0.85
N GLU A 328 12.98 -18.48 0.14
CA GLU A 328 11.65 -19.06 -0.01
C GLU A 328 10.56 -18.00 -0.14
N VAL A 329 10.60 -16.95 0.70
CA VAL A 329 9.68 -15.79 0.56
C VAL A 329 9.91 -15.10 -0.77
N TRP A 330 11.18 -14.95 -1.16
CA TRP A 330 11.57 -14.34 -2.42
C TRP A 330 11.06 -15.13 -3.62
N ALA A 331 11.25 -16.45 -3.62
CA ALA A 331 10.77 -17.34 -4.68
C ALA A 331 9.25 -17.28 -4.83
N GLU A 332 8.49 -17.26 -3.73
CA GLU A 332 7.02 -17.14 -3.80
C GLU A 332 6.58 -15.78 -4.35
N ASN A 333 7.26 -14.70 -3.96
CA ASN A 333 7.01 -13.37 -4.53
C ASN A 333 7.24 -13.38 -6.06
N LEU A 334 8.37 -13.93 -6.51
CA LEU A 334 8.69 -14.04 -7.94
C LEU A 334 7.71 -14.94 -8.70
N ARG A 335 7.26 -16.05 -8.11
CA ARG A 335 6.26 -16.96 -8.68
C ARG A 335 4.96 -16.24 -9.05
N LEU A 336 4.53 -15.27 -8.23
CA LEU A 336 3.33 -14.47 -8.50
C LEU A 336 3.58 -13.31 -9.48
N ILE A 337 4.81 -12.80 -9.55
CA ILE A 337 5.21 -11.74 -10.50
C ILE A 337 5.40 -12.32 -11.90
N GLU A 338 5.90 -13.54 -12.03
CA GLU A 338 6.24 -14.15 -13.32
C GLU A 338 5.06 -14.19 -14.31
N PRO A 339 3.84 -14.64 -13.93
CA PRO A 339 2.68 -14.59 -14.82
C PRO A 339 2.30 -13.17 -15.24
N LEU A 340 2.59 -12.15 -14.42
CA LEU A 340 2.38 -10.76 -14.82
C LEU A 340 3.35 -10.37 -15.93
N VAL A 341 4.64 -10.63 -15.74
CA VAL A 341 5.70 -10.25 -16.69
C VAL A 341 5.50 -10.97 -18.02
N ASN A 342 5.23 -12.28 -17.98
CA ASN A 342 5.01 -13.09 -19.18
C ASN A 342 3.78 -12.69 -20.00
N ARG A 343 2.80 -12.02 -19.37
CA ARG A 343 1.59 -11.50 -20.03
C ARG A 343 1.69 -10.02 -20.41
N ALA A 344 2.68 -9.31 -19.88
CA ALA A 344 2.81 -7.88 -20.08
C ALA A 344 3.52 -7.56 -21.39
N ARG A 345 3.13 -6.44 -22.01
CA ARG A 345 3.94 -5.80 -23.04
C ARG A 345 5.01 -4.98 -22.33
N LEU A 346 6.27 -5.22 -22.67
CA LEU A 346 7.42 -4.70 -21.94
C LEU A 346 8.05 -3.55 -22.71
N PHE A 347 8.27 -2.41 -22.05
CA PHE A 347 8.79 -1.21 -22.69
C PHE A 347 9.86 -0.53 -21.85
N HIS A 348 10.84 0.08 -22.52
CA HIS A 348 11.59 1.20 -21.97
C HIS A 348 10.84 2.50 -22.26
N LEU A 349 10.59 3.29 -21.21
CA LEU A 349 9.99 4.62 -21.32
C LEU A 349 11.03 5.67 -20.92
N GLU A 350 11.54 6.38 -21.92
CA GLU A 350 12.50 7.46 -21.72
C GLU A 350 11.78 8.81 -21.73
N ILE A 351 11.53 9.37 -20.54
CA ILE A 351 10.80 10.62 -20.42
C ILE A 351 11.68 11.82 -20.80
N GLY A 352 11.17 12.61 -21.74
CA GLY A 352 11.74 13.89 -22.13
C GLY A 352 11.34 15.03 -21.19
N THR A 353 11.86 16.23 -21.45
CA THR A 353 11.55 17.43 -20.68
C THR A 353 10.20 18.06 -21.06
N GLU A 354 9.69 17.81 -22.28
CA GLU A 354 8.39 18.30 -22.72
C GLU A 354 7.25 17.45 -22.16
N GLY A 355 6.42 18.06 -21.29
CA GLY A 355 5.42 17.31 -20.53
C GLY A 355 4.27 16.73 -21.34
N ASN A 356 3.79 17.44 -22.37
CA ASN A 356 2.66 16.99 -23.19
C ASN A 356 3.02 15.77 -24.05
N GLY A 357 4.24 15.73 -24.58
CA GLY A 357 4.71 14.62 -25.40
C GLY A 357 4.78 13.28 -24.65
N ILE A 358 4.84 13.29 -23.30
CA ILE A 358 4.79 12.07 -22.50
C ILE A 358 3.42 11.40 -22.61
N VAL A 359 2.35 12.18 -22.44
CA VAL A 359 0.98 11.65 -22.43
C VAL A 359 0.62 11.11 -23.82
N GLU A 360 0.88 11.90 -24.85
CA GLU A 360 0.60 11.53 -26.25
C GLU A 360 1.31 10.23 -26.62
N ARG A 361 2.62 10.13 -26.35
CA ARG A 361 3.41 8.96 -26.73
C ARG A 361 2.98 7.67 -26.04
N ILE A 362 2.60 7.76 -24.76
CA ILE A 362 2.06 6.61 -24.01
C ILE A 362 0.71 6.18 -24.60
N LEU A 363 -0.16 7.12 -24.96
CA LEU A 363 -1.46 6.81 -25.53
C LEU A 363 -1.38 6.19 -26.93
N GLU A 364 -0.47 6.67 -27.79
CA GLU A 364 -0.17 6.08 -29.10
C GLU A 364 0.25 4.62 -28.97
N THR A 365 1.26 4.35 -28.13
CA THR A 365 1.77 2.99 -27.87
C THR A 365 0.68 2.08 -27.29
N CYS A 366 -0.22 2.67 -26.49
CA CYS A 366 -1.35 1.94 -25.94
C CYS A 366 -2.46 1.67 -26.97
N ALA A 367 -2.54 2.42 -28.07
CA ALA A 367 -3.54 2.22 -29.11
C ALA A 367 -3.11 1.16 -30.14
N GLU A 368 -1.82 1.10 -30.47
CA GLU A 368 -1.28 0.21 -31.51
C GLU A 368 -1.44 -1.27 -31.16
N GLY A 369 -1.25 -1.66 -29.90
CA GLY A 369 -1.39 -3.05 -29.48
C GLY A 369 -2.81 -3.60 -29.46
N SER A 370 -3.83 -2.75 -29.57
CA SER A 370 -5.21 -3.23 -29.66
C SER A 370 -5.57 -3.77 -31.05
N ARG A 371 -4.70 -3.60 -32.05
CA ARG A 371 -4.97 -3.99 -33.44
C ARG A 371 -4.47 -5.40 -33.81
N SER A 372 -3.71 -6.09 -32.96
CA SER A 372 -2.97 -7.30 -33.34
C SER A 372 -3.47 -8.63 -32.73
N ILE A 373 -4.67 -8.69 -32.14
CA ILE A 373 -5.25 -9.92 -31.56
C ILE A 373 -6.46 -10.40 -32.39
N GLY A 374 -6.44 -10.13 -33.68
CA GLY A 374 -7.56 -10.40 -34.59
C GLY A 374 -7.13 -10.99 -35.92
N ASP A 375 -6.17 -11.92 -35.91
CA ASP A 375 -5.85 -12.81 -37.04
C ASP A 375 -5.66 -14.26 -36.55
#